data_AF-C8VLL3-F1
#
_entry.id   AF-C8VLL3-F1
#
_cell.length_a   1.000
_cell.length_b   1.000
_cell.length_c   1.000
_cell.angle_alpha   90.00
_cell.angle_beta   90.00
_cell.angle_gamma   90.00
#
_symmetry.space_group_name_H-M   'P 1'
#
loop_
_entity.id
_entity.type
_entity.pdbx_description
1 polymer ?
#
loop_
_entity_poly.entity_id
_entity_poly.type
_entity_poly.pdbx_seq_one_letter_code
_entity_poly.pdbx_strand_id
1 'polypeptide(L)'
;MAFLSLYTQFFILGVVTLWVTHGPRPLQQTLAAGDLDIWLPSEANIARTALLDLIGDKGRWAEGAAAGVLVASPSRSDPDYFYTWTRDSSLVFKTLVEMFRAGDSDLLPIIQDWISSQARIQGVENPSGGLADGRGLGEAKFTAEETAFAGSWGRPQRDGPALRATTMIEFGWWLLSQGYHQLAANTVWPVVHNDISYLTEYWNQSGFDLWEDLYGRSFFTLAVTYRALTEASLFARSIGSSCAECESQAPQVLCLLQSFWTGRFIRSNLDTGRTGKDASTLLGVIHTFSPRSECDDVTFQPCSARALANHYRVVDAFRDLYDINADRSQDQAIAIGRYPEDQYFGGNPWFLCTIAAAEQLYSAIYQWTHLGSITITAVSLPFFQTLHPTAVPGTYSSSTEIYHQLIDAVRTYADGFMRIVQTYASHNGSLAEQFSRYDGSHLSANDLAWSYASLLTAHRRRNAIAPSPWGNPGQPSIPSYCEPTSASGTYSLATITTWPPMNGLPTTTSAPCQVPSLVSVTFELTASTVWGEEIRLVGSSGELGYWVSERGITFSTDRYSSSQPIWWATVWLPAGQTVEYKYIRVREGYVVWEGDSNRLLTIPAVCGVKSIYRRESWR
;
A
#
# COMPACT_ATOMS: atom_id res chain seq x y z
N MET A 1 -7.14 39.72 58.97
CA MET A 1 -7.55 38.52 59.72
C MET A 1 -7.26 37.33 58.81
N ALA A 2 -6.03 36.82 58.69
CA ALA A 2 -5.20 36.12 59.68
C ALA A 2 -5.91 34.91 60.29
N PHE A 3 -5.54 33.71 59.84
CA PHE A 3 -5.17 32.49 60.60
C PHE A 3 -4.79 31.42 59.55
N LEU A 4 -3.50 31.16 59.30
CA LEU A 4 -2.66 30.09 59.89
C LEU A 4 -3.36 28.72 59.87
N SER A 5 -2.77 27.65 59.32
CA SER A 5 -1.63 26.98 59.94
C SER A 5 -1.16 25.74 59.14
N LEU A 6 0.17 25.64 58.94
CA LEU A 6 1.10 24.49 59.12
C LEU A 6 0.71 23.06 58.63
N TYR A 7 1.57 22.15 58.12
CA TYR A 7 3.03 22.00 58.00
C TYR A 7 3.35 20.73 57.15
N THR A 8 4.46 20.77 56.36
CA THR A 8 5.53 19.72 56.17
C THR A 8 5.18 18.28 55.71
N GLN A 9 5.96 17.54 54.90
CA GLN A 9 7.29 17.66 54.28
C GLN A 9 7.54 16.45 53.34
N PHE A 10 8.35 16.69 52.30
CA PHE A 10 9.30 15.81 51.59
C PHE A 10 8.88 14.43 51.03
N PHE A 11 8.97 14.31 49.69
CA PHE A 11 9.95 13.40 49.07
C PHE A 11 10.44 14.00 47.74
N ILE A 12 11.74 14.28 47.68
CA ILE A 12 12.47 14.63 46.45
C ILE A 12 12.89 13.31 45.81
N LEU A 13 12.45 13.04 44.58
CA LEU A 13 13.15 12.16 43.66
C LEU A 13 13.32 12.90 42.34
N GLY A 14 14.57 13.17 41.99
CA GLY A 14 14.95 13.87 40.77
C GLY A 14 14.59 13.06 39.54
N VAL A 15 13.79 13.65 38.66
CA VAL A 15 13.67 13.22 37.28
C VAL A 15 14.75 13.96 36.50
N VAL A 16 15.82 13.24 36.16
CA VAL A 16 16.74 13.67 35.11
C VAL A 16 16.00 13.49 33.78
N THR A 17 15.30 14.52 33.33
CA THR A 17 14.86 14.61 31.93
C THR A 17 16.08 14.87 31.07
N LEU A 18 16.58 13.84 30.40
CA LEU A 18 17.42 13.99 29.21
C LEU A 18 16.56 14.59 28.11
N TRP A 19 16.57 15.93 28.01
CA TRP A 19 16.06 16.62 26.83
C TRP A 19 17.04 16.37 25.68
N VAL A 20 16.76 15.35 24.87
CA VAL A 20 17.31 15.29 23.50
C VAL A 20 16.46 16.26 22.68
N THR A 21 16.92 17.50 22.57
CA THR A 21 16.32 18.52 21.71
C THR A 21 16.42 18.06 20.26
N HIS A 22 15.30 17.56 19.71
CA HIS A 22 15.12 17.38 18.27
C HIS A 22 14.76 18.75 17.67
N GLY A 23 15.77 19.58 17.45
CA GLY A 23 15.60 20.84 16.74
C GLY A 23 15.67 20.61 15.22
N PRO A 24 14.67 21.02 14.42
CA PRO A 24 14.82 21.08 12.97
C PRO A 24 15.94 22.08 12.59
N ARG A 25 16.62 21.83 11.46
CA ARG A 25 17.63 22.75 10.91
C ARG A 25 17.02 24.15 10.76
N PRO A 26 17.73 25.23 11.11
CA PRO A 26 17.28 26.58 10.77
C PRO A 26 17.13 26.70 9.24
N LEU A 27 16.02 27.31 8.83
CA LEU A 27 15.73 27.64 7.44
C LEU A 27 16.88 28.46 6.82
N GLN A 28 17.11 28.19 5.53
CA GLN A 28 17.94 28.96 4.59
C GLN A 28 19.45 28.66 4.58
N GLN A 29 19.82 27.48 4.09
CA GLN A 29 21.00 27.33 3.24
C GLN A 29 20.58 26.69 1.92
N THR A 30 20.87 27.36 0.81
CA THR A 30 20.79 26.78 -0.53
C THR A 30 21.71 25.56 -0.59
N LEU A 31 21.15 24.36 -0.41
CA LEU A 31 21.88 23.11 -0.52
C LEU A 31 22.36 22.97 -1.97
N ALA A 32 23.68 23.01 -2.16
CA ALA A 32 24.32 22.87 -3.46
C ALA A 32 24.12 21.43 -4.01
N ALA A 33 24.19 21.25 -5.33
CA ALA A 33 24.01 19.95 -5.99
C ALA A 33 24.85 18.81 -5.38
N GLY A 34 26.07 19.12 -4.89
CA GLY A 34 26.96 18.15 -4.23
C GLY A 34 26.46 17.62 -2.88
N ASP A 35 25.46 18.24 -2.25
CA ASP A 35 24.91 17.78 -0.97
C ASP A 35 23.94 16.60 -1.15
N LEU A 36 23.13 16.62 -2.23
CA LEU A 36 22.19 15.53 -2.52
C LEU A 36 22.90 14.24 -2.94
N ASP A 37 23.99 14.35 -3.70
CA ASP A 37 24.82 13.22 -4.12
C ASP A 37 25.50 12.51 -2.95
N ILE A 38 25.71 13.21 -1.82
CA ILE A 38 26.26 12.64 -0.58
C ILE A 38 25.13 12.07 0.29
N TRP A 39 24.07 12.85 0.50
CA TRP A 39 22.98 12.48 1.41
C TRP A 39 22.19 11.28 0.89
N LEU A 40 21.78 11.27 -0.38
CA LEU A 40 20.82 10.29 -0.88
C LEU A 40 21.32 8.84 -0.83
N PRO A 41 22.59 8.51 -1.18
CA PRO A 41 23.13 7.16 -0.96
C PRO A 41 23.18 6.75 0.52
N SER A 42 23.49 7.69 1.42
CA SER A 42 23.49 7.44 2.87
C SER A 42 22.07 7.15 3.36
N GLU A 43 21.12 8.00 2.97
CA GLU A 43 19.72 7.85 3.32
C GLU A 43 19.11 6.57 2.74
N ALA A 44 19.50 6.16 1.53
CA ALA A 44 19.09 4.89 0.94
C ALA A 44 19.52 3.68 1.80
N ASN A 45 20.72 3.71 2.39
CA ASN A 45 21.16 2.65 3.31
C ASN A 45 20.32 2.63 4.61
N ILE A 46 19.97 3.80 5.14
CA ILE A 46 19.09 3.93 6.31
C ILE A 46 17.69 3.41 5.97
N ALA A 47 17.10 3.86 4.87
CA ALA A 47 15.79 3.45 4.40
C ALA A 47 15.70 1.93 4.18
N ARG A 48 16.72 1.31 3.58
CA ARG A 48 16.79 -0.15 3.47
C ARG A 48 16.74 -0.82 4.83
N THR A 49 17.54 -0.35 5.79
CA THR A 49 17.58 -0.92 7.15
C THR A 49 16.24 -0.74 7.87
N ALA A 50 15.65 0.45 7.76
CA ALA A 50 14.34 0.78 8.32
C ALA A 50 13.23 -0.14 7.77
N LEU A 51 13.24 -0.44 6.47
CA LEU A 51 12.31 -1.42 5.89
C LEU A 51 12.47 -2.81 6.51
N LEU A 52 13.70 -3.28 6.72
CA LEU A 52 13.94 -4.57 7.35
C LEU A 52 13.52 -4.58 8.83
N ASP A 53 13.63 -3.45 9.51
CA ASP A 53 13.15 -3.30 10.89
C ASP A 53 11.62 -3.41 11.00
N LEU A 54 10.88 -3.11 9.94
CA LEU A 54 9.41 -3.17 9.87
C LEU A 54 8.85 -4.54 9.42
N ILE A 55 9.72 -5.53 9.20
CA ILE A 55 9.33 -6.86 8.73
C ILE A 55 9.49 -7.89 9.86
N GLY A 56 8.41 -8.54 10.27
CA GLY A 56 8.47 -9.71 11.14
C GLY A 56 9.26 -10.83 10.45
N ASP A 57 10.03 -11.70 11.09
CA ASP A 57 10.14 -12.13 12.50
C ASP A 57 11.25 -11.40 13.27
N LYS A 58 12.21 -10.79 12.56
CA LYS A 58 13.45 -10.24 13.14
C LYS A 58 13.51 -8.71 13.17
N GLY A 59 12.57 -8.03 12.52
CA GLY A 59 12.53 -6.57 12.49
C GLY A 59 12.27 -6.00 13.87
N ARG A 60 13.17 -5.15 14.37
CA ARG A 60 13.08 -4.58 15.73
C ARG A 60 11.86 -3.67 15.94
N TRP A 61 11.25 -3.18 14.86
CA TRP A 61 10.05 -2.35 14.88
C TRP A 61 8.78 -3.14 14.56
N ALA A 62 8.89 -4.45 14.33
CA ALA A 62 7.80 -5.35 14.01
C ALA A 62 7.61 -6.44 15.08
N GLU A 63 7.92 -6.14 16.35
CA GLU A 63 7.76 -7.09 17.46
C GLU A 63 6.29 -7.56 17.57
N GLY A 64 6.08 -8.88 17.46
CA GLY A 64 4.76 -9.53 17.43
C GLY A 64 4.22 -9.79 16.02
N ALA A 65 4.81 -9.23 14.98
CA ALA A 65 4.44 -9.54 13.60
C ALA A 65 4.95 -10.93 13.16
N ALA A 66 4.15 -11.64 12.37
CA ALA A 66 4.56 -12.94 11.83
C ALA A 66 5.69 -12.81 10.79
N ALA A 67 6.45 -13.89 10.57
CA ALA A 67 7.51 -13.94 9.57
C ALA A 67 7.01 -13.55 8.17
N GLY A 68 7.67 -12.57 7.55
CA GLY A 68 7.32 -12.05 6.23
C GLY A 68 6.16 -11.06 6.23
N VAL A 69 5.64 -10.67 7.40
CA VAL A 69 4.64 -9.60 7.52
C VAL A 69 5.33 -8.26 7.67
N LEU A 70 5.06 -7.35 6.74
CA LEU A 70 5.43 -5.95 6.86
C LEU A 70 4.34 -5.20 7.65
N VAL A 71 4.71 -4.53 8.74
CA VAL A 71 3.85 -3.52 9.37
C VAL A 71 4.05 -2.17 8.68
N ALA A 72 2.98 -1.41 8.47
CA ALA A 72 3.07 -0.12 7.76
C ALA A 72 3.93 0.90 8.52
N SER A 73 3.84 0.91 9.85
CA SER A 73 4.61 1.74 10.78
C SER A 73 4.66 1.05 12.15
N PRO A 74 5.67 1.34 13.01
CA PRO A 74 5.67 0.84 14.38
C PRO A 74 4.65 1.55 15.28
N SER A 75 4.00 2.61 14.79
CA SER A 75 3.02 3.37 15.55
C SER A 75 1.82 2.50 15.94
N ARG A 76 1.53 2.46 17.25
CA ARG A 76 0.39 1.71 17.83
C ARG A 76 -0.72 2.62 18.35
N SER A 77 -0.59 3.93 18.16
CA SER A 77 -1.55 4.92 18.67
C SER A 77 -1.36 6.26 17.97
N ASP A 78 -2.48 6.90 17.63
CA ASP A 78 -2.57 8.28 17.09
C ASP A 78 -1.56 8.62 15.96
N PRO A 79 -1.60 7.90 14.83
CA PRO A 79 -2.54 6.82 14.49
C PRO A 79 -1.97 5.41 14.79
N ASP A 80 -2.86 4.43 14.97
CA ASP A 80 -2.48 3.01 15.10
C ASP A 80 -2.31 2.37 13.71
N TYR A 81 -1.06 2.17 13.32
CA TYR A 81 -0.64 1.66 12.00
C TYR A 81 0.11 0.32 12.12
N PHE A 82 0.05 -0.35 13.28
CA PHE A 82 0.68 -1.64 13.51
C PHE A 82 -0.15 -2.80 12.89
N TYR A 83 -0.41 -2.68 11.59
CA TYR A 83 -1.12 -3.64 10.76
C TYR A 83 -0.36 -3.84 9.45
N THR A 84 -0.69 -4.91 8.73
CA THR A 84 -0.18 -5.15 7.39
C THR A 84 -1.24 -4.79 6.36
N TRP A 85 -0.94 -3.80 5.52
CA TRP A 85 -1.76 -3.47 4.35
C TRP A 85 -1.25 -4.25 3.15
N THR A 86 -2.16 -4.85 2.37
CA THR A 86 -1.79 -5.61 1.17
C THR A 86 -1.05 -4.71 0.17
N ARG A 87 -1.46 -3.44 0.02
CA ARG A 87 -0.82 -2.44 -0.83
C ARG A 87 0.60 -2.12 -0.39
N ASP A 88 0.77 -1.64 0.84
CA ASP A 88 2.06 -1.20 1.38
C ASP A 88 3.07 -2.35 1.38
N SER A 89 2.64 -3.53 1.85
CA SER A 89 3.41 -4.77 1.81
C SER A 89 3.88 -5.10 0.40
N SER A 90 2.99 -5.06 -0.58
CA SER A 90 3.36 -5.37 -1.97
C SER A 90 4.31 -4.33 -2.58
N LEU A 91 4.10 -3.04 -2.35
CA LEU A 91 4.95 -1.97 -2.89
C LEU A 91 6.37 -2.00 -2.31
N VAL A 92 6.48 -2.24 -1.00
CA VAL A 92 7.77 -2.40 -0.32
C VAL A 92 8.47 -3.65 -0.82
N PHE A 93 7.78 -4.79 -0.88
CA PHE A 93 8.41 -6.02 -1.38
C PHE A 93 8.75 -5.96 -2.86
N LYS A 94 8.03 -5.18 -3.70
CA LYS A 94 8.46 -4.89 -5.08
C LYS A 94 9.84 -4.24 -5.11
N THR A 95 10.08 -3.29 -4.21
CA THR A 95 11.38 -2.61 -4.06
C THR A 95 12.46 -3.59 -3.60
N LEU A 96 12.18 -4.44 -2.60
CA LEU A 96 13.12 -5.45 -2.11
C LEU A 96 13.44 -6.51 -3.17
N VAL A 97 12.47 -6.96 -3.95
CA VAL A 97 12.68 -7.88 -5.08
C VAL A 97 13.58 -7.24 -6.15
N GLU A 98 13.39 -5.95 -6.46
CA GLU A 98 14.27 -5.23 -7.39
C GLU A 98 15.72 -5.11 -6.87
N MET A 99 15.90 -4.91 -5.57
CA MET A 99 17.22 -4.85 -4.93
C MET A 99 17.89 -6.22 -4.91
N PHE A 100 17.14 -7.26 -4.56
CA PHE A 100 17.59 -8.65 -4.61
C PHE A 100 18.09 -9.02 -6.01
N ARG A 101 17.30 -8.72 -7.04
CA ARG A 101 17.68 -8.96 -8.45
C ARG A 101 18.91 -8.15 -8.88
N ALA A 102 19.21 -7.05 -8.19
CA ALA A 102 20.41 -6.24 -8.40
C ALA A 102 21.63 -6.71 -7.58
N GLY A 103 21.53 -7.83 -6.86
CA GLY A 103 22.66 -8.49 -6.17
C GLY A 103 22.56 -8.53 -4.65
N ASP A 104 21.51 -7.97 -4.06
CA ASP A 104 21.30 -7.99 -2.61
C ASP A 104 20.71 -9.34 -2.14
N SER A 105 21.56 -10.37 -2.14
CA SER A 105 21.16 -11.77 -1.91
C SER A 105 20.55 -12.05 -0.54
N ASP A 106 20.87 -11.23 0.47
CA ASP A 106 20.38 -11.41 1.84
C ASP A 106 18.87 -11.14 1.97
N LEU A 107 18.25 -10.54 0.95
CA LEU A 107 16.82 -10.32 0.87
C LEU A 107 16.03 -11.58 0.49
N LEU A 108 16.67 -12.62 -0.07
CA LEU A 108 15.95 -13.81 -0.56
C LEU A 108 15.12 -14.51 0.54
N PRO A 109 15.64 -14.80 1.75
CA PRO A 109 14.85 -15.36 2.83
C PRO A 109 13.63 -14.51 3.19
N ILE A 110 13.77 -13.18 3.16
CA ILE A 110 12.73 -12.22 3.54
C ILE A 110 11.61 -12.22 2.48
N ILE A 111 12.00 -12.27 1.20
CA ILE A 111 11.05 -12.40 0.07
C ILE A 111 10.30 -13.73 0.15
N GLN A 112 10.99 -14.83 0.46
CA GLN A 112 10.37 -16.15 0.62
C GLN A 112 9.36 -16.18 1.79
N ASP A 113 9.72 -15.59 2.93
CA ASP A 113 8.81 -15.46 4.08
C ASP A 113 7.58 -14.63 3.73
N TRP A 114 7.75 -13.53 2.98
CA TRP A 114 6.62 -12.71 2.52
C TRP A 114 5.69 -13.45 1.57
N ILE A 115 6.22 -14.17 0.57
CA ILE A 115 5.36 -14.97 -0.32
C ILE A 115 4.58 -16.01 0.49
N SER A 116 5.22 -16.60 1.51
CA SER A 116 4.57 -17.55 2.42
C SER A 116 3.49 -16.89 3.28
N SER A 117 3.73 -15.67 3.80
CA SER A 117 2.73 -14.91 4.56
C SER A 117 1.52 -14.55 3.71
N GLN A 118 1.75 -14.14 2.47
CA GLN A 118 0.69 -13.82 1.52
C GLN A 118 -0.17 -15.04 1.16
N ALA A 119 0.44 -16.22 0.97
CA ALA A 119 -0.30 -17.46 0.75
C ALA A 119 -1.26 -17.79 1.90
N ARG A 120 -0.83 -17.53 3.16
CA ARG A 120 -1.69 -17.69 4.35
C ARG A 120 -2.78 -16.62 4.42
N ILE A 121 -2.44 -15.36 4.19
CA ILE A 121 -3.36 -14.21 4.23
C ILE A 121 -4.50 -14.37 3.22
N GLN A 122 -4.23 -14.89 2.01
CA GLN A 122 -5.30 -15.15 1.02
C GLN A 122 -6.40 -16.10 1.53
N GLY A 123 -6.07 -16.99 2.49
CA GLY A 123 -7.02 -17.90 3.12
C GLY A 123 -7.81 -17.30 4.29
N VAL A 124 -7.49 -16.08 4.74
CA VAL A 124 -8.15 -15.46 5.89
C VAL A 124 -9.50 -14.89 5.50
N GLU A 125 -10.59 -15.50 6.00
CA GLU A 125 -11.92 -14.90 5.92
C GLU A 125 -11.98 -13.60 6.74
N ASN A 126 -12.60 -12.58 6.16
CA ASN A 126 -12.56 -11.21 6.69
C ASN A 126 -13.85 -10.44 6.34
N PRO A 127 -14.03 -9.19 6.81
CA PRO A 127 -15.24 -8.42 6.53
C PRO A 127 -15.56 -8.20 5.04
N SER A 128 -14.57 -8.20 4.14
CA SER A 128 -14.83 -8.12 2.69
C SER A 128 -15.36 -9.43 2.10
N GLY A 129 -15.01 -10.58 2.66
CA GLY A 129 -15.46 -11.89 2.16
C GLY A 129 -14.55 -13.05 2.53
N GLY A 130 -14.55 -14.09 1.70
CA GLY A 130 -13.67 -15.26 1.85
C GLY A 130 -12.97 -15.58 0.54
N LEU A 131 -12.15 -16.64 0.55
CA LEU A 131 -11.46 -17.10 -0.66
C LEU A 131 -12.38 -17.86 -1.61
N ALA A 132 -13.46 -18.47 -1.12
CA ALA A 132 -14.36 -19.30 -1.93
C ALA A 132 -14.98 -18.56 -3.14
N ASP A 133 -15.21 -17.26 -3.00
CA ASP A 133 -15.67 -16.35 -4.05
C ASP A 133 -14.65 -15.24 -4.36
N GLY A 134 -13.44 -15.34 -3.80
CA GLY A 134 -12.36 -14.38 -3.95
C GLY A 134 -12.55 -13.04 -3.25
N ARG A 135 -13.74 -12.72 -2.70
CA ARG A 135 -14.03 -11.37 -2.17
C ARG A 135 -13.11 -10.97 -1.02
N GLY A 136 -12.63 -11.94 -0.24
CA GLY A 136 -11.69 -11.71 0.85
C GLY A 136 -10.34 -11.14 0.39
N LEU A 137 -9.97 -11.29 -0.89
CA LEU A 137 -8.72 -10.76 -1.45
C LEU A 137 -8.73 -9.24 -1.59
N GLY A 138 -9.90 -8.62 -1.58
CA GLY A 138 -10.08 -7.17 -1.60
C GLY A 138 -9.99 -6.49 -0.23
N GLU A 139 -9.72 -7.22 0.86
CA GLU A 139 -9.52 -6.63 2.17
C GLU A 139 -8.21 -5.81 2.20
N ALA A 140 -8.31 -4.56 2.66
CA ALA A 140 -7.19 -3.63 2.63
C ALA A 140 -6.05 -4.05 3.57
N LYS A 141 -6.40 -4.46 4.81
CA LYS A 141 -5.44 -4.70 5.89
C LYS A 141 -5.81 -5.89 6.78
N PHE A 142 -4.78 -6.43 7.41
CA PHE A 142 -4.84 -7.56 8.35
C PHE A 142 -4.01 -7.22 9.59
N THR A 143 -4.21 -7.95 10.69
CA THR A 143 -3.35 -7.80 11.87
C THR A 143 -1.93 -8.28 11.57
N ALA A 144 -0.95 -7.84 12.36
CA ALA A 144 0.44 -8.23 12.21
C ALA A 144 0.67 -9.76 12.34
N GLU A 145 -0.27 -10.47 12.98
CA GLU A 145 -0.25 -11.91 13.20
C GLU A 145 -0.91 -12.72 12.07
N GLU A 146 -1.40 -12.07 11.01
CA GLU A 146 -2.13 -12.66 9.87
C GLU A 146 -3.57 -13.09 10.24
N THR A 147 -4.27 -12.25 10.98
CA THR A 147 -5.71 -12.44 11.27
C THR A 147 -6.54 -11.29 10.71
N ALA A 148 -7.86 -11.48 10.60
CA ALA A 148 -8.75 -10.47 10.04
C ALA A 148 -8.79 -9.20 10.90
N PHE A 149 -8.67 -8.04 10.28
CA PHE A 149 -9.05 -6.77 10.91
C PHE A 149 -10.58 -6.64 10.84
N ALA A 150 -11.25 -6.79 11.98
CA ALA A 150 -12.70 -6.92 12.02
C ALA A 150 -13.47 -5.59 12.16
N GLY A 151 -12.78 -4.49 12.49
CA GLY A 151 -13.38 -3.17 12.64
C GLY A 151 -13.87 -2.53 11.33
N SER A 152 -14.61 -1.43 11.44
CA SER A 152 -15.02 -0.60 10.31
C SER A 152 -13.80 -0.05 9.56
N TRP A 153 -13.88 0.00 8.23
CA TRP A 153 -12.79 0.46 7.36
C TRP A 153 -13.28 0.73 5.94
N GLY A 154 -12.53 1.52 5.17
CA GLY A 154 -12.74 1.73 3.73
C GLY A 154 -12.38 0.47 2.93
N ARG A 155 -13.34 -0.45 2.78
CA ARG A 155 -13.19 -1.74 2.08
C ARG A 155 -14.34 -2.00 1.07
N PRO A 156 -14.14 -2.82 0.02
CA PRO A 156 -12.87 -3.40 -0.38
C PRO A 156 -11.97 -2.36 -1.07
N GLN A 157 -10.67 -2.63 -1.08
CA GLN A 157 -9.69 -1.94 -1.91
C GLN A 157 -9.15 -2.92 -2.94
N ARG A 158 -9.24 -2.55 -4.21
CA ARG A 158 -9.08 -3.51 -5.33
C ARG A 158 -7.69 -3.50 -5.97
N ASP A 159 -6.82 -2.61 -5.52
CA ASP A 159 -5.44 -2.46 -5.96
C ASP A 159 -4.49 -3.49 -5.31
N GLY A 160 -4.76 -3.91 -4.07
CA GLY A 160 -3.93 -4.86 -3.33
C GLY A 160 -3.55 -6.12 -4.13
N PRO A 161 -4.52 -6.88 -4.67
CA PRO A 161 -4.22 -8.06 -5.50
C PRO A 161 -3.35 -7.77 -6.73
N ALA A 162 -3.53 -6.62 -7.40
CA ALA A 162 -2.71 -6.24 -8.55
C ALA A 162 -1.25 -5.98 -8.17
N LEU A 163 -1.03 -5.27 -7.06
CA LEU A 163 0.30 -4.96 -6.56
C LEU A 163 1.02 -6.22 -6.08
N ARG A 164 0.29 -7.11 -5.38
CA ARG A 164 0.82 -8.38 -4.88
C ARG A 164 1.22 -9.32 -6.03
N ALA A 165 0.33 -9.50 -7.01
CA ALA A 165 0.60 -10.29 -8.21
C ALA A 165 1.82 -9.76 -8.97
N THR A 166 1.88 -8.45 -9.22
CA THR A 166 3.02 -7.79 -9.90
C THR A 166 4.35 -8.07 -9.20
N THR A 167 4.36 -8.02 -7.87
CA THR A 167 5.56 -8.25 -7.06
C THR A 167 6.03 -9.70 -7.14
N MET A 168 5.10 -10.65 -7.01
CA MET A 168 5.41 -12.07 -7.11
C MET A 168 5.80 -12.51 -8.51
N ILE A 169 5.20 -11.93 -9.55
CA ILE A 169 5.59 -12.18 -10.95
C ILE A 169 7.03 -11.70 -11.19
N GLU A 170 7.44 -10.55 -10.65
CA GLU A 170 8.82 -10.05 -10.78
C GLU A 170 9.85 -11.01 -10.15
N PHE A 171 9.51 -11.64 -9.01
CA PHE A 171 10.32 -12.69 -8.41
C PHE A 171 10.25 -14.00 -9.23
N GLY A 172 9.07 -14.32 -9.76
CA GLY A 172 8.85 -15.45 -10.68
C GLY A 172 9.76 -15.38 -11.92
N TRP A 173 9.89 -14.22 -12.55
CA TRP A 173 10.83 -14.03 -13.66
C TRP A 173 12.28 -14.29 -13.27
N TRP A 174 12.69 -13.89 -12.06
CA TRP A 174 14.01 -14.23 -11.55
C TRP A 174 14.15 -15.74 -11.38
N LEU A 175 13.16 -16.44 -10.80
CA LEU A 175 13.17 -17.90 -10.68
C LEU A 175 13.36 -18.59 -12.03
N LEU A 176 12.64 -18.15 -13.07
CA LEU A 176 12.78 -18.67 -14.42
C LEU A 176 14.19 -18.44 -14.98
N SER A 177 14.76 -17.24 -14.77
CA SER A 177 16.11 -16.91 -15.21
C SER A 177 17.20 -17.78 -14.58
N GLN A 178 16.94 -18.30 -13.38
CA GLN A 178 17.86 -19.18 -12.63
C GLN A 178 17.53 -20.68 -12.80
N GLY A 179 16.55 -21.02 -13.65
CA GLY A 179 16.18 -22.41 -13.93
C GLY A 179 15.16 -23.01 -12.96
N TYR A 180 14.65 -22.28 -11.96
CA TYR A 180 13.68 -22.75 -10.96
C TYR A 180 12.22 -22.75 -11.47
N HIS A 181 11.98 -23.33 -12.64
CA HIS A 181 10.68 -23.33 -13.32
C HIS A 181 9.57 -23.96 -12.47
N GLN A 182 9.85 -25.09 -11.82
CA GLN A 182 8.86 -25.77 -10.98
C GLN A 182 8.47 -24.94 -9.76
N LEU A 183 9.40 -24.16 -9.21
CA LEU A 183 9.11 -23.31 -8.06
C LEU A 183 8.23 -22.12 -8.47
N ALA A 184 8.53 -21.51 -9.62
CA ALA A 184 7.68 -20.48 -10.21
C ALA A 184 6.26 -21.00 -10.46
N ALA A 185 6.12 -22.18 -11.06
CA ALA A 185 4.82 -22.76 -11.46
C ALA A 185 4.00 -23.35 -10.29
N ASN A 186 4.65 -24.01 -9.32
CA ASN A 186 3.94 -24.79 -8.30
C ASN A 186 3.87 -24.10 -6.94
N THR A 187 4.68 -23.06 -6.71
CA THR A 187 4.74 -22.37 -5.40
C THR A 187 4.32 -20.92 -5.52
N VAL A 188 4.88 -20.16 -6.46
CA VAL A 188 4.56 -18.73 -6.62
C VAL A 188 3.26 -18.52 -7.39
N TRP A 189 3.10 -19.20 -8.53
CA TRP A 189 1.94 -19.00 -9.41
C TRP A 189 0.59 -19.27 -8.75
N PRO A 190 0.38 -20.28 -7.88
CA PRO A 190 -0.93 -20.48 -7.24
C PRO A 190 -1.40 -19.27 -6.41
N VAL A 191 -0.48 -18.56 -5.75
CA VAL A 191 -0.79 -17.33 -5.01
C VAL A 191 -1.15 -16.20 -5.97
N VAL A 192 -0.33 -16.01 -7.03
CA VAL A 192 -0.58 -15.03 -8.10
C VAL A 192 -1.93 -15.29 -8.79
N HIS A 193 -2.26 -16.54 -9.06
CA HIS A 193 -3.46 -16.93 -9.79
C HIS A 193 -4.75 -16.50 -9.07
N ASN A 194 -4.80 -16.61 -7.74
CA ASN A 194 -5.93 -16.11 -6.95
C ASN A 194 -6.10 -14.59 -7.10
N ASP A 195 -5.00 -13.84 -7.04
CA ASP A 195 -5.02 -12.38 -7.20
C ASP A 195 -5.47 -11.99 -8.61
N ILE A 196 -4.95 -12.66 -9.63
CA ILE A 196 -5.33 -12.42 -11.04
C ILE A 196 -6.80 -12.78 -11.29
N SER A 197 -7.28 -13.89 -10.72
CA SER A 197 -8.70 -14.28 -10.76
C SER A 197 -9.60 -13.21 -10.15
N TYR A 198 -9.18 -12.61 -9.03
CA TYR A 198 -9.90 -11.49 -8.43
C TYR A 198 -9.94 -10.28 -9.37
N LEU A 199 -8.83 -9.94 -10.02
CA LEU A 199 -8.78 -8.80 -10.93
C LEU A 199 -9.67 -9.01 -12.15
N THR A 200 -9.66 -10.20 -12.77
CA THR A 200 -10.51 -10.46 -13.94
C THR A 200 -12.00 -10.43 -13.61
N GLU A 201 -12.37 -10.78 -12.38
CA GLU A 201 -13.77 -10.83 -11.93
C GLU A 201 -14.28 -9.49 -11.40
N TYR A 202 -13.45 -8.73 -10.69
CA TYR A 202 -13.90 -7.59 -9.88
C TYR A 202 -13.42 -6.20 -10.37
N TRP A 203 -12.56 -6.11 -11.40
CA TRP A 203 -11.98 -4.81 -11.83
C TRP A 203 -13.01 -3.72 -12.16
N ASN A 204 -14.18 -4.12 -12.69
CA ASN A 204 -15.22 -3.20 -13.12
C ASN A 204 -16.18 -2.77 -11.98
N GLN A 205 -16.01 -3.31 -10.77
CA GLN A 205 -16.76 -2.92 -9.58
C GLN A 205 -16.06 -1.79 -8.82
N SER A 206 -16.85 -0.90 -8.20
CA SER A 206 -16.32 0.16 -7.33
C SER A 206 -15.62 -0.41 -6.09
N GLY A 207 -14.64 0.32 -5.58
CA GLY A 207 -13.92 0.06 -4.33
C GLY A 207 -13.37 1.36 -3.75
N PHE A 208 -12.77 1.30 -2.57
CA PHE A 208 -12.06 2.45 -2.03
C PHE A 208 -10.75 2.69 -2.78
N ASP A 209 -10.35 3.95 -2.90
CA ASP A 209 -9.06 4.33 -3.45
C ASP A 209 -7.90 4.01 -2.49
N LEU A 210 -6.67 4.16 -2.98
CA LEU A 210 -5.43 3.97 -2.20
C LEU A 210 -5.32 4.83 -0.92
N TRP A 211 -6.10 5.92 -0.83
CA TRP A 211 -6.16 6.77 0.36
C TRP A 211 -7.21 6.31 1.37
N GLU A 212 -7.95 5.24 1.05
CA GLU A 212 -8.97 4.62 1.89
C GLU A 212 -10.17 5.53 2.17
N ASP A 213 -10.36 6.57 1.35
CA ASP A 213 -11.28 7.69 1.58
C ASP A 213 -12.49 7.65 0.63
N LEU A 214 -12.25 7.45 -0.67
CA LEU A 214 -13.26 7.60 -1.71
C LEU A 214 -13.69 6.25 -2.27
N TYR A 215 -14.97 5.93 -2.10
CA TYR A 215 -15.58 4.77 -2.74
C TYR A 215 -15.99 5.09 -4.18
N GLY A 216 -15.36 4.44 -5.15
CA GLY A 216 -15.61 4.68 -6.57
C GLY A 216 -14.66 3.90 -7.47
N ARG A 217 -14.25 4.54 -8.57
CA ARG A 217 -13.25 4.00 -9.51
C ARG A 217 -12.01 4.88 -9.47
N SER A 218 -10.89 4.31 -9.03
CA SER A 218 -9.60 5.02 -8.90
C SER A 218 -8.68 4.75 -10.10
N PHE A 219 -8.01 5.80 -10.56
CA PHE A 219 -7.00 5.74 -11.62
C PHE A 219 -5.84 4.83 -11.23
N PHE A 220 -5.33 5.00 -10.00
CA PHE A 220 -4.23 4.20 -9.47
C PHE A 220 -4.58 2.71 -9.55
N THR A 221 -5.75 2.34 -9.02
CA THR A 221 -6.24 0.96 -9.00
C THR A 221 -6.31 0.36 -10.40
N LEU A 222 -6.97 1.04 -11.36
CA LEU A 222 -7.11 0.50 -12.71
C LEU A 222 -5.79 0.46 -13.49
N ALA A 223 -4.89 1.42 -13.28
CA ALA A 223 -3.57 1.43 -13.89
C ALA A 223 -2.76 0.20 -13.45
N VAL A 224 -2.71 -0.09 -12.15
CA VAL A 224 -1.98 -1.26 -11.63
C VAL A 224 -2.69 -2.58 -11.98
N THR A 225 -4.03 -2.59 -12.07
CA THR A 225 -4.78 -3.75 -12.58
C THR A 225 -4.42 -4.06 -14.02
N TYR A 226 -4.38 -3.05 -14.90
CA TYR A 226 -4.00 -3.25 -16.31
C TYR A 226 -2.60 -3.86 -16.42
N ARG A 227 -1.64 -3.31 -15.66
CA ARG A 227 -0.28 -3.84 -15.57
C ARG A 227 -0.28 -5.30 -15.13
N ALA A 228 -0.92 -5.62 -14.02
CA ALA A 228 -0.93 -6.96 -13.44
C ALA A 228 -1.51 -8.02 -14.40
N LEU A 229 -2.64 -7.73 -15.07
CA LEU A 229 -3.23 -8.65 -16.06
C LEU A 229 -2.30 -8.86 -17.27
N THR A 230 -1.64 -7.80 -17.73
CA THR A 230 -0.69 -7.88 -18.85
C THR A 230 0.54 -8.72 -18.49
N GLU A 231 1.12 -8.50 -17.31
CA GLU A 231 2.26 -9.29 -16.80
C GLU A 231 1.88 -10.75 -16.57
N ALA A 232 0.68 -11.01 -16.03
CA ALA A 232 0.20 -12.35 -15.75
C ALA A 232 -0.01 -13.18 -17.03
N SER A 233 -0.58 -12.61 -18.10
CA SER A 233 -0.70 -13.33 -19.39
C SER A 233 0.66 -13.78 -19.93
N LEU A 234 1.68 -12.93 -19.81
CA LEU A 234 3.04 -13.25 -20.26
C LEU A 234 3.68 -14.30 -19.36
N PHE A 235 3.62 -14.11 -18.05
CA PHE A 235 4.22 -15.02 -17.09
C PHE A 235 3.57 -16.42 -17.12
N ALA A 236 2.23 -16.49 -17.19
CA ALA A 236 1.49 -17.74 -17.32
C ALA A 236 1.99 -18.60 -18.48
N ARG A 237 2.18 -17.98 -19.66
CA ARG A 237 2.72 -18.69 -20.84
C ARG A 237 4.14 -19.19 -20.61
N SER A 238 4.99 -18.41 -19.95
CA SER A 238 6.37 -18.79 -19.66
C SER A 238 6.51 -19.94 -18.66
N ILE A 239 5.49 -20.22 -17.87
CA ILE A 239 5.44 -21.38 -16.96
C ILE A 239 4.62 -22.56 -17.50
N GLY A 240 4.19 -22.52 -18.76
CA GLY A 240 3.39 -23.58 -19.39
C GLY A 240 1.90 -23.56 -19.01
N SER A 241 1.40 -22.42 -18.54
CA SER A 241 -0.01 -22.15 -18.25
C SER A 241 -0.59 -21.14 -19.25
N SER A 242 -1.81 -20.68 -19.02
CA SER A 242 -2.49 -19.64 -19.79
C SER A 242 -3.32 -18.74 -18.89
N CYS A 243 -3.57 -17.51 -19.31
CA CYS A 243 -4.55 -16.62 -18.67
C CYS A 243 -5.42 -15.97 -19.76
N ALA A 244 -6.40 -16.72 -20.28
CA ALA A 244 -7.29 -16.22 -21.33
C ALA A 244 -8.16 -15.07 -20.80
N GLU A 245 -8.53 -15.13 -19.53
CA GLU A 245 -9.27 -14.10 -18.81
C GLU A 245 -8.45 -12.80 -18.76
N CYS A 246 -7.15 -12.87 -18.48
CA CYS A 246 -6.26 -11.70 -18.56
C CYS A 246 -6.30 -11.04 -19.93
N GLU A 247 -6.18 -11.84 -21.00
CA GLU A 247 -6.16 -11.36 -22.38
C GLU A 247 -7.50 -10.72 -22.79
N SER A 248 -8.61 -11.24 -22.28
CA SER A 248 -9.95 -10.69 -22.52
C SER A 248 -10.24 -9.40 -21.73
N GLN A 249 -9.77 -9.31 -20.47
CA GLN A 249 -10.12 -8.20 -19.58
C GLN A 249 -9.14 -7.01 -19.68
N ALA A 250 -7.84 -7.24 -19.91
CA ALA A 250 -6.84 -6.16 -19.93
C ALA A 250 -7.17 -5.03 -20.94
N PRO A 251 -7.63 -5.30 -22.18
CA PRO A 251 -8.03 -4.24 -23.11
C PRO A 251 -9.22 -3.41 -22.62
N GLN A 252 -10.18 -4.02 -21.90
CA GLN A 252 -11.35 -3.32 -21.35
C GLN A 252 -10.98 -2.46 -20.14
N VAL A 253 -10.09 -2.94 -19.27
CA VAL A 253 -9.49 -2.15 -18.18
C VAL A 253 -8.78 -0.92 -18.77
N LEU A 254 -7.96 -1.11 -19.81
CA LEU A 254 -7.26 -0.02 -20.48
C LEU A 254 -8.21 0.99 -21.13
N CYS A 255 -9.32 0.50 -21.69
CA CYS A 255 -10.37 1.33 -22.27
C CYS A 255 -11.02 2.23 -21.21
N LEU A 256 -11.41 1.66 -20.05
CA LEU A 256 -11.93 2.44 -18.94
C LEU A 256 -10.90 3.43 -18.38
N LEU A 257 -9.61 3.06 -18.35
CA LEU A 257 -8.53 3.93 -17.89
C LEU A 257 -8.46 5.25 -18.69
N GLN A 258 -8.89 5.25 -19.95
CA GLN A 258 -8.93 6.47 -20.76
C GLN A 258 -9.94 7.51 -20.26
N SER A 259 -10.99 7.08 -19.54
CA SER A 259 -12.04 7.97 -19.03
C SER A 259 -11.57 8.93 -17.92
N PHE A 260 -10.39 8.66 -17.34
CA PHE A 260 -9.80 9.52 -16.31
C PHE A 260 -9.11 10.77 -16.90
N TRP A 261 -8.80 10.77 -18.20
CA TRP A 261 -8.20 11.95 -18.83
C TRP A 261 -9.23 13.05 -19.06
N THR A 262 -8.99 14.23 -18.48
CA THR A 262 -9.91 15.39 -18.55
C THR A 262 -9.70 16.29 -19.78
N GLY A 263 -8.70 15.98 -20.62
CA GLY A 263 -8.18 16.90 -21.62
C GLY A 263 -7.05 17.81 -21.12
N ARG A 264 -6.82 17.88 -19.79
CA ARG A 264 -5.79 18.75 -19.18
C ARG A 264 -4.94 18.08 -18.10
N PHE A 265 -5.53 17.19 -17.33
CA PHE A 265 -4.89 16.39 -16.28
C PHE A 265 -5.64 15.07 -16.09
N ILE A 266 -5.07 14.14 -15.32
CA ILE A 266 -5.72 12.88 -14.97
C ILE A 266 -6.60 13.14 -13.74
N ARG A 267 -7.91 12.96 -13.85
CA ARG A 267 -8.80 12.94 -12.69
C ARG A 267 -8.48 11.67 -11.90
N SER A 268 -8.28 11.73 -10.58
CA SER A 268 -7.88 10.55 -9.80
C SER A 268 -8.99 9.53 -9.57
N ASN A 269 -10.21 9.99 -9.35
CA ASN A 269 -11.37 9.14 -9.11
C ASN A 269 -12.56 9.60 -9.98
N LEU A 270 -13.26 8.64 -10.60
CA LEU A 270 -14.50 8.95 -11.32
C LEU A 270 -15.63 9.24 -10.32
N ASP A 271 -16.50 10.18 -10.70
CA ASP A 271 -17.74 10.51 -9.97
C ASP A 271 -17.57 10.94 -8.50
N THR A 272 -16.67 11.91 -8.26
CA THR A 272 -16.41 12.44 -6.90
C THR A 272 -16.64 13.95 -6.81
N GLY A 273 -16.82 14.46 -5.59
CA GLY A 273 -16.97 15.89 -5.29
C GLY A 273 -15.65 16.68 -5.19
N ARG A 274 -14.50 16.05 -5.40
CA ARG A 274 -13.17 16.69 -5.35
C ARG A 274 -12.72 17.17 -6.74
N THR A 275 -11.70 18.03 -6.81
CA THR A 275 -11.12 18.50 -8.08
C THR A 275 -10.54 17.36 -8.92
N GLY A 276 -10.12 16.26 -8.28
CA GLY A 276 -9.48 15.11 -8.89
C GLY A 276 -8.00 15.30 -9.18
N LYS A 277 -7.39 16.41 -8.78
CA LYS A 277 -5.94 16.62 -8.82
C LYS A 277 -5.35 15.98 -7.56
N ASP A 278 -4.58 14.92 -7.74
CA ASP A 278 -4.23 14.03 -6.63
C ASP A 278 -2.93 13.30 -6.95
N ALA A 279 -2.03 13.20 -5.98
CA ALA A 279 -0.74 12.51 -6.10
C ALA A 279 -0.88 11.02 -6.42
N SER A 280 -2.04 10.40 -6.17
CA SER A 280 -2.37 9.05 -6.63
C SER A 280 -2.21 8.84 -8.13
N THR A 281 -2.39 9.90 -8.92
CA THR A 281 -2.14 9.84 -10.37
C THR A 281 -0.66 9.77 -10.69
N LEU A 282 0.20 10.46 -9.93
CA LEU A 282 1.66 10.35 -10.04
C LEU A 282 2.12 8.95 -9.59
N LEU A 283 1.56 8.46 -8.48
CA LEU A 283 1.81 7.09 -7.98
C LEU A 283 1.41 6.03 -9.02
N GLY A 284 0.25 6.19 -9.67
CA GLY A 284 -0.19 5.30 -10.74
C GLY A 284 0.83 5.27 -11.88
N VAL A 285 1.25 6.45 -12.35
CA VAL A 285 2.24 6.59 -13.42
C VAL A 285 3.58 5.93 -13.09
N ILE A 286 4.13 6.16 -11.89
CA ILE A 286 5.44 5.58 -11.52
C ILE A 286 5.35 4.06 -11.27
N HIS A 287 4.24 3.57 -10.71
CA HIS A 287 4.05 2.14 -10.47
C HIS A 287 3.63 1.37 -11.73
N THR A 288 3.35 2.05 -12.84
CA THR A 288 3.20 1.46 -14.18
C THR A 288 4.30 1.93 -15.15
N PHE A 289 5.42 2.44 -14.66
CA PHE A 289 6.58 2.74 -15.50
C PHE A 289 7.12 1.48 -16.17
N SER A 290 7.27 1.50 -17.50
CA SER A 290 7.98 0.47 -18.28
C SER A 290 9.16 1.10 -19.03
N PRO A 291 10.41 0.77 -18.70
CA PRO A 291 11.60 1.44 -19.27
C PRO A 291 11.77 1.31 -20.78
N ARG A 292 11.13 0.31 -21.41
CA ARG A 292 11.21 0.09 -22.87
C ARG A 292 10.01 0.63 -23.64
N SER A 293 9.02 1.19 -22.94
CA SER A 293 7.87 1.81 -23.60
C SER A 293 8.23 3.19 -24.13
N GLU A 294 7.58 3.57 -25.24
CA GLU A 294 7.57 4.94 -25.73
C GLU A 294 6.91 5.89 -24.72
N CYS A 295 6.88 7.19 -25.04
CA CYS A 295 6.11 8.20 -24.29
C CYS A 295 4.60 8.09 -24.55
N ASP A 296 4.05 6.92 -24.24
CA ASP A 296 2.68 6.50 -24.56
C ASP A 296 1.62 7.14 -23.65
N ASP A 297 0.72 7.91 -24.26
CA ASP A 297 -0.44 8.54 -23.61
C ASP A 297 -1.55 7.53 -23.25
N VAL A 298 -1.58 6.35 -23.88
CA VAL A 298 -2.60 5.31 -23.62
C VAL A 298 -2.36 4.65 -22.27
N THR A 299 -1.12 4.32 -21.95
CA THR A 299 -0.71 3.77 -20.64
C THR A 299 -0.15 4.81 -19.69
N PHE A 300 -0.24 6.10 -20.05
CA PHE A 300 0.21 7.23 -19.22
C PHE A 300 1.67 7.08 -18.76
N GLN A 301 2.57 6.65 -19.65
CA GLN A 301 3.99 6.49 -19.29
C GLN A 301 4.59 7.79 -18.73
N PRO A 302 5.61 7.75 -17.86
CA PRO A 302 6.17 8.95 -17.22
C PRO A 302 6.54 10.10 -18.16
N CYS A 303 7.09 9.79 -19.34
CA CYS A 303 7.43 10.80 -20.36
C CYS A 303 6.29 11.17 -21.32
N SER A 304 5.09 10.57 -21.18
CA SER A 304 3.92 10.86 -22.01
C SER A 304 3.41 12.28 -21.81
N ALA A 305 2.77 12.85 -22.83
CA ALA A 305 2.30 14.22 -22.76
C ALA A 305 1.22 14.40 -21.68
N ARG A 306 0.33 13.41 -21.52
CA ARG A 306 -0.71 13.40 -20.48
C ARG A 306 -0.13 13.29 -19.08
N ALA A 307 0.90 12.46 -18.86
CA ALA A 307 1.53 12.32 -17.55
C ALA A 307 2.28 13.61 -17.13
N LEU A 308 2.97 14.27 -18.06
CA LEU A 308 3.66 15.54 -17.80
C LEU A 308 2.69 16.70 -17.55
N ALA A 309 1.61 16.78 -18.33
CA ALA A 309 0.55 17.76 -18.10
C ALA A 309 -0.13 17.53 -16.74
N ASN A 310 -0.35 16.28 -16.37
CA ASN A 310 -0.87 15.91 -15.06
C ASN A 310 0.08 16.30 -13.93
N HIS A 311 1.37 15.97 -14.04
CA HIS A 311 2.40 16.35 -13.07
C HIS A 311 2.38 17.85 -12.81
N TYR A 312 2.41 18.66 -13.87
CA TYR A 312 2.30 20.11 -13.77
C TYR A 312 1.04 20.55 -13.01
N ARG A 313 -0.13 20.03 -13.36
CA ARG A 313 -1.42 20.44 -12.74
C ARG A 313 -1.59 19.96 -11.30
N VAL A 314 -1.07 18.78 -10.96
CA VAL A 314 -1.11 18.23 -9.60
C VAL A 314 -0.16 19.02 -8.71
N VAL A 315 1.09 19.22 -9.13
CA VAL A 315 2.06 20.00 -8.34
C VAL A 315 1.56 21.43 -8.13
N ASP A 316 1.13 22.11 -9.19
CA ASP A 316 0.66 23.51 -9.09
C ASP A 316 -0.53 23.68 -8.12
N ALA A 317 -1.31 22.63 -7.88
CA ALA A 317 -2.44 22.67 -6.93
C ALA A 317 -2.00 22.80 -5.45
N PHE A 318 -0.75 22.52 -5.11
CA PHE A 318 -0.20 22.64 -3.75
C PHE A 318 0.66 23.90 -3.55
N ARG A 319 0.93 24.66 -4.61
CA ARG A 319 1.90 25.76 -4.59
C ARG A 319 1.54 26.83 -3.57
N ASP A 320 0.29 27.24 -3.56
CA ASP A 320 -0.23 28.27 -2.65
C ASP A 320 -0.90 27.68 -1.40
N LEU A 321 -0.82 26.35 -1.21
CA LEU A 321 -1.53 25.66 -0.13
C LEU A 321 -0.71 25.59 1.17
N TYR A 322 0.61 25.43 1.08
CA TYR A 322 1.46 25.17 2.24
C TYR A 322 2.45 26.31 2.47
N ASP A 323 2.60 26.75 3.72
CA ASP A 323 3.52 27.84 4.07
C ASP A 323 4.97 27.49 3.74
N ILE A 324 5.35 26.21 3.85
CA ILE A 324 6.69 25.73 3.46
C ILE A 324 6.97 25.83 1.95
N ASN A 325 5.94 26.05 1.14
CA ASN A 325 6.07 26.32 -0.30
C ASN A 325 6.16 27.81 -0.62
N ALA A 326 6.03 28.69 0.39
CA ALA A 326 6.18 30.13 0.21
C ALA A 326 7.52 30.46 -0.47
N ASP A 327 7.51 31.53 -1.26
CA ASP A 327 8.66 32.07 -2.00
C ASP A 327 9.25 31.17 -3.11
N ARG A 328 8.59 30.06 -3.46
CA ARG A 328 9.03 29.19 -4.56
C ARG A 328 8.38 29.56 -5.89
N SER A 329 9.21 29.91 -6.88
CA SER A 329 8.75 30.24 -8.23
C SER A 329 8.24 29.01 -9.00
N GLN A 330 7.55 29.24 -10.13
CA GLN A 330 6.91 28.17 -10.90
C GLN A 330 7.88 27.08 -11.39
N ASP A 331 9.11 27.47 -11.73
CA ASP A 331 10.22 26.60 -12.15
C ASP A 331 10.89 25.84 -10.99
N GLN A 332 10.50 26.07 -9.75
CA GLN A 332 11.04 25.41 -8.56
C GLN A 332 10.08 24.35 -8.02
N ALA A 333 10.65 23.21 -7.65
CA ALA A 333 9.92 22.11 -7.01
C ALA A 333 9.33 22.58 -5.67
N ILE A 334 8.25 21.96 -5.24
CA ILE A 334 7.54 22.28 -3.98
C ILE A 334 7.17 21.00 -3.23
N ALA A 335 6.85 21.11 -1.95
CA ALA A 335 6.31 20.01 -1.18
C ALA A 335 4.86 19.74 -1.61
N ILE A 336 4.49 18.48 -1.81
CA ILE A 336 3.13 18.10 -2.21
C ILE A 336 2.54 17.04 -1.26
N GLY A 337 1.23 17.11 -1.06
CA GLY A 337 0.46 16.14 -0.26
C GLY A 337 -0.31 15.16 -1.14
N ARG A 338 -1.35 14.54 -0.57
CA ARG A 338 -2.23 13.60 -1.29
C ARG A 338 -3.10 14.33 -2.32
N TYR A 339 -3.92 15.26 -1.86
CA TYR A 339 -4.80 16.09 -2.69
C TYR A 339 -5.06 17.44 -1.99
N PRO A 340 -5.43 18.52 -2.72
CA PRO A 340 -5.58 19.86 -2.16
C PRO A 340 -6.66 19.99 -1.08
N GLU A 341 -7.70 19.16 -1.15
CA GLU A 341 -8.84 19.16 -0.22
C GLU A 341 -8.60 18.32 1.04
N ASP A 342 -7.39 17.80 1.24
CA ASP A 342 -7.05 16.89 2.35
C ASP A 342 -7.24 17.56 3.72
N GLN A 343 -7.80 16.80 4.66
CA GLN A 343 -8.03 17.19 6.05
C GLN A 343 -7.43 16.20 7.05
N TYR A 344 -6.90 15.06 6.59
CA TYR A 344 -6.28 14.07 7.45
C TYR A 344 -5.04 14.65 8.12
N PHE A 345 -5.03 14.68 9.46
CA PHE A 345 -4.03 15.41 10.27
C PHE A 345 -3.85 16.89 9.86
N GLY A 346 -4.90 17.53 9.32
CA GLY A 346 -4.87 18.93 8.87
C GLY A 346 -4.45 19.17 7.41
N GLY A 347 -4.22 18.09 6.65
CA GLY A 347 -3.88 18.16 5.22
C GLY A 347 -2.47 18.70 5.00
N ASN A 348 -1.49 17.80 4.96
CA ASN A 348 -0.07 18.16 4.91
C ASN A 348 0.62 17.58 3.66
N PRO A 349 1.84 18.05 3.36
CA PRO A 349 2.77 17.31 2.53
C PRO A 349 3.02 15.88 3.04
N TRP A 350 3.23 14.97 2.10
CA TRP A 350 3.62 13.59 2.38
C TRP A 350 5.00 13.33 1.78
N PHE A 351 5.86 12.61 2.51
CA PHE A 351 7.19 12.25 1.99
C PHE A 351 7.07 11.48 0.68
N LEU A 352 6.27 10.40 0.67
CA LEU A 352 6.09 9.57 -0.52
C LEU A 352 5.47 10.33 -1.70
N CYS A 353 4.62 11.34 -1.47
CA CYS A 353 4.03 12.12 -2.57
C CYS A 353 5.07 13.07 -3.19
N THR A 354 5.85 13.76 -2.35
CA THR A 354 6.94 14.62 -2.80
C THR A 354 8.01 13.81 -3.54
N ILE A 355 8.33 12.61 -3.04
CA ILE A 355 9.28 11.69 -3.69
C ILE A 355 8.73 11.16 -5.02
N ALA A 356 7.44 10.77 -5.09
CA ALA A 356 6.81 10.30 -6.32
C ALA A 356 6.84 11.35 -7.45
N ALA A 357 6.67 12.63 -7.11
CA ALA A 357 6.82 13.72 -8.07
C ALA A 357 8.25 13.80 -8.66
N ALA A 358 9.28 13.51 -7.85
CA ALA A 358 10.65 13.40 -8.34
C ALA A 358 10.84 12.15 -9.21
N GLU A 359 10.34 10.99 -8.75
CA GLU A 359 10.50 9.70 -9.42
C GLU A 359 9.89 9.67 -10.82
N GLN A 360 8.72 10.30 -11.02
CA GLN A 360 8.13 10.41 -12.36
C GLN A 360 9.09 11.12 -13.32
N LEU A 361 9.73 12.21 -12.88
CA LEU A 361 10.64 12.99 -13.72
C LEU A 361 11.94 12.24 -14.02
N TYR A 362 12.51 11.53 -13.04
CA TYR A 362 13.66 10.65 -13.28
C TYR A 362 13.32 9.53 -14.26
N SER A 363 12.14 8.93 -14.13
CA SER A 363 11.65 7.91 -15.07
C SER A 363 11.43 8.49 -16.48
N ALA A 364 10.92 9.72 -16.60
CA ALA A 364 10.79 10.39 -17.90
C ALA A 364 12.16 10.67 -18.55
N ILE A 365 13.13 11.15 -17.78
CA ILE A 365 14.53 11.34 -18.23
C ILE A 365 15.12 10.02 -18.73
N TYR A 366 14.88 8.91 -18.01
CA TYR A 366 15.31 7.59 -18.43
C TYR A 366 14.75 7.23 -19.82
N GLN A 367 13.44 7.40 -20.02
CA GLN A 367 12.79 7.09 -21.30
C GLN A 367 13.29 7.99 -22.44
N TRP A 368 13.40 9.31 -22.24
CA TRP A 368 13.94 10.21 -23.27
C TRP A 368 15.38 9.86 -23.65
N THR A 369 16.20 9.49 -22.67
CA THR A 369 17.58 9.06 -22.90
C THR A 369 17.61 7.77 -23.72
N HIS A 370 16.73 6.81 -23.43
CA HIS A 370 16.60 5.57 -24.18
C HIS A 370 16.10 5.80 -25.62
N LEU A 371 15.13 6.69 -25.80
CA LEU A 371 14.54 7.04 -27.10
C LEU A 371 15.43 7.98 -27.93
N GLY A 372 16.39 8.66 -27.30
CA GLY A 372 17.25 9.65 -27.95
C GLY A 372 16.50 10.90 -28.44
N SER A 373 15.32 11.19 -27.89
CA SER A 373 14.54 12.38 -28.25
C SER A 373 13.50 12.79 -27.20
N ILE A 374 13.12 14.06 -27.22
CA ILE A 374 11.98 14.63 -26.48
C ILE A 374 10.98 15.18 -27.49
N THR A 375 9.70 14.82 -27.37
CA THR A 375 8.63 15.46 -28.15
C THR A 375 7.76 16.32 -27.24
N ILE A 376 7.73 17.62 -27.51
CA ILE A 376 6.84 18.58 -26.87
C ILE A 376 5.57 18.70 -27.72
N THR A 377 4.41 18.46 -27.11
CA THR A 377 3.11 18.62 -27.74
C THR A 377 2.37 19.80 -27.12
N ALA A 378 1.24 20.21 -27.69
CA ALA A 378 0.38 21.21 -27.06
C ALA A 378 -0.10 20.80 -25.66
N VAL A 379 -0.20 19.50 -25.39
CA VAL A 379 -0.63 18.96 -24.09
C VAL A 379 0.48 19.12 -23.03
N SER A 380 1.73 18.79 -23.37
CA SER A 380 2.87 18.89 -22.45
C SER A 380 3.55 20.26 -22.42
N LEU A 381 3.20 21.17 -23.34
CA LEU A 381 3.82 22.48 -23.45
C LEU A 381 3.85 23.29 -22.13
N PRO A 382 2.77 23.36 -21.32
CA PRO A 382 2.81 24.12 -20.06
C PRO A 382 3.85 23.60 -19.06
N PHE A 383 4.07 22.28 -19.01
CA PHE A 383 5.13 21.68 -18.20
C PHE A 383 6.50 22.16 -18.65
N PHE A 384 6.80 22.08 -19.95
CA PHE A 384 8.10 22.48 -20.48
C PHE A 384 8.35 23.99 -20.42
N GLN A 385 7.34 24.82 -20.69
CA GLN A 385 7.47 26.28 -20.60
C GLN A 385 7.70 26.76 -19.16
N THR A 386 7.26 25.99 -18.17
CA THR A 386 7.57 26.28 -16.77
C THR A 386 9.06 26.15 -16.48
N LEU A 387 9.73 25.15 -17.06
CA LEU A 387 11.15 24.87 -16.79
C LEU A 387 12.09 25.50 -17.83
N HIS A 388 11.58 25.79 -19.02
CA HIS A 388 12.30 26.34 -20.16
C HIS A 388 11.37 27.29 -20.95
N PRO A 389 11.30 28.59 -20.61
CA PRO A 389 10.26 29.52 -21.08
C PRO A 389 10.13 29.67 -22.60
N THR A 390 11.20 29.40 -23.36
CA THR A 390 11.21 29.47 -24.83
C THR A 390 10.89 28.13 -25.50
N ALA A 391 10.50 27.10 -24.74
CA ALA A 391 10.08 25.82 -25.27
C ALA A 391 8.85 25.98 -26.18
N VAL A 392 8.86 25.29 -27.31
CA VAL A 392 7.77 25.26 -28.30
C VAL A 392 7.46 23.81 -28.69
N PRO A 393 6.28 23.50 -29.25
CA PRO A 393 5.99 22.16 -29.75
C PRO A 393 6.98 21.73 -30.85
N GLY A 394 7.42 20.48 -30.79
CA GLY A 394 8.42 19.92 -31.71
C GLY A 394 9.11 18.69 -31.14
N THR A 395 9.90 18.01 -31.98
CA THR A 395 10.74 16.88 -31.57
C THR A 395 12.20 17.29 -31.57
N TYR A 396 12.85 17.11 -30.43
CA TYR A 396 14.23 17.50 -30.17
C TYR A 396 15.07 16.24 -30.03
N SER A 397 16.00 16.03 -30.96
CA SER A 397 16.94 14.89 -30.94
C SER A 397 18.01 15.08 -29.87
N SER A 398 18.52 13.98 -29.32
CA SER A 398 19.67 13.94 -28.41
C SER A 398 20.96 14.55 -28.96
N SER A 399 21.01 14.86 -30.26
CA SER A 399 22.12 15.59 -30.90
C SER A 399 22.01 17.12 -30.80
N THR A 400 20.90 17.64 -30.28
CA THR A 400 20.60 19.08 -30.25
C THR A 400 20.86 19.67 -28.86
N GLU A 401 21.35 20.90 -28.83
CA GLU A 401 21.59 21.63 -27.58
C GLU A 401 20.32 21.78 -26.72
N ILE A 402 19.19 22.08 -27.36
CA ILE A 402 17.90 22.22 -26.68
C ILE A 402 17.44 20.94 -25.99
N TYR A 403 17.75 19.74 -26.54
CA TYR A 403 17.47 18.48 -25.84
C TYR A 403 18.22 18.41 -24.50
N HIS A 404 19.50 18.75 -24.48
CA HIS A 404 20.31 18.73 -23.26
C HIS A 404 19.80 19.76 -22.23
N GLN A 405 19.46 20.97 -22.69
CA GLN A 405 18.88 22.01 -21.82
C GLN A 405 17.56 21.55 -21.18
N LEU A 406 16.69 20.86 -21.92
CA LEU A 406 15.45 20.31 -21.39
C LEU A 406 15.71 19.19 -20.37
N ILE A 407 16.63 18.27 -20.65
CA ILE A 407 17.01 17.20 -19.71
C ILE A 407 17.56 17.80 -18.41
N ASP A 408 18.46 18.77 -18.50
CA ASP A 408 19.09 19.40 -17.33
C ASP A 408 18.09 20.21 -16.49
N ALA A 409 17.16 20.91 -17.15
CA ALA A 409 16.08 21.64 -16.48
C ALA A 409 15.14 20.68 -15.73
N VAL A 410 14.71 19.59 -16.36
CA VAL A 410 13.85 18.57 -15.72
C VAL A 410 14.60 17.86 -14.59
N ARG A 411 15.89 17.54 -14.76
CA ARG A 411 16.71 16.93 -13.70
C ARG A 411 16.86 17.87 -12.51
N THR A 412 17.11 19.15 -12.75
CA THR A 412 17.21 20.16 -11.69
C THR A 412 15.90 20.30 -10.90
N TYR A 413 14.78 20.24 -11.61
CA TYR A 413 13.44 20.25 -11.01
C TYR A 413 13.17 19.00 -10.18
N ALA A 414 13.53 17.81 -10.69
CA ALA A 414 13.43 16.54 -9.96
C ALA A 414 14.30 16.51 -8.69
N ASP A 415 15.56 16.94 -8.78
CA ASP A 415 16.47 17.09 -7.65
C ASP A 415 15.96 18.13 -6.63
N GLY A 416 15.13 19.09 -7.08
CA GLY A 416 14.43 20.04 -6.21
C GLY A 416 13.48 19.35 -5.23
N PHE A 417 12.67 18.39 -5.68
CA PHE A 417 11.78 17.61 -4.82
C PHE A 417 12.57 16.77 -3.81
N MET A 418 13.67 16.13 -4.25
CA MET A 418 14.52 15.35 -3.34
C MET A 418 15.23 16.22 -2.30
N ARG A 419 15.59 17.47 -2.63
CA ARG A 419 16.13 18.42 -1.65
C ARG A 419 15.10 18.86 -0.60
N ILE A 420 13.81 18.90 -0.95
CA ILE A 420 12.73 19.13 0.04
C ILE A 420 12.68 17.96 1.02
N VAL A 421 12.71 16.73 0.50
CA VAL A 421 12.75 15.51 1.32
C VAL A 421 13.98 15.53 2.23
N GLN A 422 15.16 15.84 1.70
CA GLN A 422 16.40 16.00 2.48
C GLN A 422 16.28 17.07 3.58
N THR A 423 15.61 18.19 3.28
CA THR A 423 15.44 19.30 4.23
C THR A 423 14.62 18.87 5.44
N TYR A 424 13.57 18.07 5.20
CA TYR A 424 12.60 17.70 6.23
C TYR A 424 12.79 16.28 6.79
N ALA A 425 13.69 15.46 6.24
CA ALA A 425 14.06 14.18 6.82
C ALA A 425 14.65 14.38 8.24
N SER A 426 14.36 13.45 9.15
CA SER A 426 14.93 13.51 10.50
C SER A 426 16.44 13.27 10.46
N HIS A 427 17.19 13.77 11.45
CA HIS A 427 18.65 13.65 11.45
C HIS A 427 19.15 12.19 11.54
N ASN A 428 18.34 11.31 12.13
CA ASN A 428 18.58 9.87 12.20
C ASN A 428 18.13 9.11 10.93
N GLY A 429 17.62 9.83 9.93
CA GLY A 429 17.03 9.31 8.70
C GLY A 429 15.61 8.74 8.86
N SER A 430 14.93 9.01 9.97
CA SER A 430 13.52 8.64 10.11
C SER A 430 12.66 9.43 9.11
N LEU A 431 11.75 8.74 8.42
CA LEU A 431 10.74 9.30 7.54
C LEU A 431 9.34 8.92 8.02
N ALA A 432 8.59 9.89 8.54
CA ALA A 432 7.18 9.71 8.87
C ALA A 432 6.30 9.59 7.61
N GLU A 433 5.00 9.47 7.81
CA GLU A 433 4.00 9.59 6.77
C GLU A 433 3.93 11.03 6.22
N GLN A 434 3.87 12.01 7.13
CA GLN A 434 3.65 13.42 6.81
C GLN A 434 4.74 14.31 7.40
N PHE A 435 4.90 15.49 6.81
CA PHE A 435 5.61 16.60 7.42
C PHE A 435 4.75 17.87 7.33
N SER A 436 4.72 18.63 8.42
CA SER A 436 3.81 19.74 8.66
C SER A 436 3.88 20.78 7.55
N ARG A 437 2.70 21.19 7.07
CA ARG A 437 2.57 22.25 6.05
C ARG A 437 3.12 23.61 6.48
N TYR A 438 3.36 23.81 7.77
CA TYR A 438 3.79 25.08 8.35
C TYR A 438 5.31 25.17 8.55
N ASP A 439 5.90 24.14 9.13
CA ASP A 439 7.30 24.14 9.57
C ASP A 439 8.07 22.87 9.17
N GLY A 440 7.39 21.88 8.58
CA GLY A 440 7.97 20.60 8.19
C GLY A 440 8.31 19.66 9.35
N SER A 441 7.79 19.90 10.55
CA SER A 441 7.84 18.94 11.66
C SER A 441 7.11 17.64 11.30
N HIS A 442 7.63 16.48 11.73
CA HIS A 442 7.01 15.18 11.43
C HIS A 442 5.71 15.00 12.21
N LEU A 443 4.71 14.39 11.58
CA LEU A 443 3.41 14.07 12.19
C LEU A 443 2.77 12.86 11.52
N SER A 444 1.65 12.40 12.10
CA SER A 444 1.03 11.11 11.79
C SER A 444 1.99 9.94 12.08
N ALA A 445 1.81 8.80 11.43
CA ALA A 445 2.60 7.59 11.64
C ALA A 445 4.11 7.86 11.42
N ASN A 446 4.93 7.58 12.43
CA ASN A 446 6.38 7.63 12.30
C ASN A 446 6.91 6.43 11.50
N ASP A 447 8.10 6.55 10.94
CA ASP A 447 8.83 5.45 10.29
C ASP A 447 7.96 4.64 9.31
N LEU A 448 7.29 5.33 8.39
CA LEU A 448 6.35 4.70 7.45
C LEU A 448 7.12 3.90 6.39
N ALA A 449 6.81 2.61 6.27
CA ALA A 449 7.44 1.71 5.31
C ALA A 449 7.39 2.25 3.87
N TRP A 450 6.24 2.78 3.45
CA TRP A 450 6.08 3.30 2.10
C TRP A 450 6.93 4.57 1.85
N SER A 451 7.12 5.43 2.86
CA SER A 451 8.05 6.58 2.74
C SER A 451 9.47 6.10 2.45
N TYR A 452 9.97 5.09 3.17
CA TYR A 452 11.29 4.51 2.91
C TYR A 452 11.40 3.84 1.54
N ALA A 453 10.40 3.05 1.14
CA ALA A 453 10.40 2.41 -0.17
C ALA A 453 10.41 3.45 -1.30
N SER A 454 9.63 4.53 -1.17
CA SER A 454 9.60 5.61 -2.17
C SER A 454 10.97 6.28 -2.33
N LEU A 455 11.72 6.49 -1.23
CA LEU A 455 13.07 7.06 -1.29
C LEU A 455 14.03 6.13 -2.06
N LEU A 456 13.95 4.83 -1.80
CA LEU A 456 14.77 3.83 -2.48
C LEU A 456 14.46 3.76 -3.98
N THR A 457 13.19 3.75 -4.37
CA THR A 457 12.79 3.70 -5.78
C THR A 457 13.22 4.97 -6.51
N ALA A 458 12.98 6.16 -5.95
CA ALA A 458 13.42 7.43 -6.53
C ALA A 458 14.95 7.52 -6.63
N HIS A 459 15.69 7.06 -5.61
CA HIS A 459 17.15 6.99 -5.65
C HIS A 459 17.65 6.11 -6.80
N ARG A 460 17.02 4.94 -7.01
CA ARG A 460 17.34 4.05 -8.13
C ARG A 460 17.05 4.73 -9.47
N ARG A 461 15.87 5.35 -9.64
CA ARG A 461 15.53 6.05 -10.90
C ARG A 461 16.48 7.23 -11.18
N ARG A 462 16.86 8.01 -10.16
CA ARG A 462 17.82 9.12 -10.29
C ARG A 462 19.17 8.63 -10.85
N ASN A 463 19.59 7.44 -10.44
CA ASN A 463 20.81 6.76 -10.91
C ASN A 463 20.62 5.93 -12.19
N ALA A 464 19.53 6.16 -12.94
CA ALA A 464 19.20 5.44 -14.16
C ALA A 464 19.09 3.91 -13.98
N ILE A 465 18.71 3.45 -12.78
CA ILE A 465 18.40 2.05 -12.49
C ILE A 465 16.88 1.88 -12.60
N ALA A 466 16.44 1.29 -13.72
CA ALA A 466 15.05 1.00 -14.01
C ALA A 466 14.63 -0.41 -13.53
N PRO A 467 13.32 -0.67 -13.33
CA PRO A 467 12.84 -2.02 -13.06
C PRO A 467 12.88 -2.87 -14.34
N SER A 468 12.51 -4.14 -14.26
CA SER A 468 12.27 -4.93 -15.48
C SER A 468 11.16 -4.30 -16.32
N PRO A 469 11.25 -4.34 -17.67
CA PRO A 469 10.13 -3.96 -18.52
C PRO A 469 8.95 -4.92 -18.31
N TRP A 470 7.75 -4.38 -18.39
CA TRP A 470 6.51 -5.14 -18.36
C TRP A 470 5.71 -4.93 -19.64
N GLY A 471 4.93 -5.95 -20.03
CA GLY A 471 4.20 -5.97 -21.30
C GLY A 471 5.05 -6.32 -22.53
N ASN A 472 4.39 -6.48 -23.68
CA ASN A 472 5.04 -6.74 -24.96
C ASN A 472 5.50 -5.42 -25.60
N PRO A 473 6.61 -5.42 -26.39
CA PRO A 473 6.94 -4.31 -27.27
C PRO A 473 5.81 -4.08 -28.28
N GLY A 474 5.24 -2.88 -28.32
CA GLY A 474 4.15 -2.50 -29.23
C GLY A 474 3.16 -1.52 -28.59
N GLN A 475 2.27 -0.92 -29.40
CA GLN A 475 1.24 -0.04 -28.88
C GLN A 475 0.11 -0.86 -28.24
N PRO A 476 -0.28 -0.55 -26.99
CA PRO A 476 -1.47 -1.11 -26.36
C PRO A 476 -2.71 -0.87 -27.23
N SER A 477 -3.44 -1.93 -27.56
CA SER A 477 -4.66 -1.82 -28.36
C SER A 477 -5.85 -1.50 -27.47
N ILE A 478 -6.46 -0.33 -27.65
CA ILE A 478 -7.74 0.02 -27.03
C ILE A 478 -8.87 -0.53 -27.92
N PRO A 479 -9.85 -1.28 -27.37
CA PRO A 479 -11.05 -1.65 -28.10
C PRO A 479 -11.79 -0.44 -28.68
N SER A 480 -12.54 -0.63 -29.77
CA SER A 480 -13.32 0.47 -30.39
C SER A 480 -14.45 0.98 -29.49
N TYR A 481 -14.92 0.17 -28.54
CA TYR A 481 -15.89 0.53 -27.52
C TYR A 481 -15.50 -0.14 -26.18
N CYS A 482 -15.67 0.59 -25.08
CA CYS A 482 -15.44 0.06 -23.75
C CYS A 482 -16.68 -0.69 -23.26
N GLU A 483 -16.50 -1.93 -22.81
CA GLU A 483 -17.56 -2.75 -22.23
C GLU A 483 -17.28 -3.02 -20.75
N PRO A 484 -18.29 -2.91 -19.88
CA PRO A 484 -18.19 -3.25 -18.46
C PRO A 484 -18.16 -4.78 -18.26
N THR A 485 -17.09 -5.44 -18.68
CA THR A 485 -16.95 -6.92 -18.61
C THR A 485 -16.41 -7.41 -17.27
N SER A 486 -16.55 -8.71 -17.05
CA SER A 486 -15.92 -9.46 -15.97
C SER A 486 -15.74 -10.91 -16.42
N ALA A 487 -14.70 -11.58 -15.94
CA ALA A 487 -14.50 -13.01 -16.12
C ALA A 487 -14.27 -13.66 -14.76
N SER A 488 -15.17 -14.56 -14.36
CA SER A 488 -15.06 -15.28 -13.09
C SER A 488 -13.82 -16.16 -13.08
N GLY A 489 -12.98 -15.95 -12.07
CA GLY A 489 -11.79 -16.76 -11.87
C GLY A 489 -12.07 -17.96 -10.97
N THR A 490 -11.05 -18.81 -10.80
CA THR A 490 -11.10 -19.91 -9.83
C THR A 490 -10.15 -19.62 -8.68
N TYR A 491 -10.61 -19.87 -7.47
CA TYR A 491 -9.86 -19.61 -6.25
C TYR A 491 -9.53 -20.91 -5.55
N SER A 492 -8.29 -21.04 -5.11
CA SER A 492 -7.83 -22.22 -4.38
C SER A 492 -6.78 -21.83 -3.35
N LEU A 493 -6.84 -22.44 -2.16
CA LEU A 493 -5.86 -22.14 -1.11
C LEU A 493 -4.46 -22.59 -1.54
N ALA A 494 -3.55 -21.62 -1.71
CA ALA A 494 -2.15 -21.89 -1.94
C ALA A 494 -1.48 -22.27 -0.60
N THR A 495 -0.73 -23.38 -0.59
CA THR A 495 0.01 -23.82 0.61
C THR A 495 1.50 -23.91 0.29
N ILE A 496 2.30 -23.15 1.02
CA ILE A 496 3.77 -23.19 0.92
C ILE A 496 4.30 -23.81 2.20
N THR A 497 4.83 -25.03 2.11
CA THR A 497 5.32 -25.79 3.28
C THR A 497 6.82 -25.70 3.45
N THR A 498 7.59 -25.59 2.38
CA THR A 498 9.06 -25.44 2.39
C THR A 498 9.55 -24.69 1.16
N TRP A 499 10.69 -24.01 1.30
CA TRP A 499 11.48 -23.47 0.18
C TRP A 499 12.70 -24.36 -0.06
N PRO A 500 12.94 -24.84 -1.29
CA PRO A 500 14.12 -25.65 -1.58
C PRO A 500 15.41 -24.78 -1.56
N PRO A 501 16.58 -25.36 -1.26
CA PRO A 501 17.85 -24.65 -1.38
C PRO A 501 18.08 -24.11 -2.81
N MET A 502 18.60 -22.89 -2.93
CA MET A 502 18.83 -22.22 -4.22
C MET A 502 20.31 -21.96 -4.49
N ASN A 503 21.07 -23.02 -4.78
CA ASN A 503 22.47 -22.96 -5.26
C ASN A 503 23.39 -22.00 -4.48
N GLY A 504 23.42 -22.12 -3.15
CA GLY A 504 24.32 -21.33 -2.31
C GLY A 504 23.78 -19.96 -1.87
N LEU A 505 22.58 -19.57 -2.32
CA LEU A 505 21.89 -18.40 -1.78
C LEU A 505 21.28 -18.71 -0.40
N PRO A 506 21.21 -17.71 0.51
CA PRO A 506 20.48 -17.84 1.76
C PRO A 506 19.02 -18.21 1.50
N THR A 507 18.49 -19.16 2.25
CA THR A 507 17.08 -19.54 2.21
C THR A 507 16.45 -19.30 3.58
N THR A 508 15.14 -19.08 3.61
CA THR A 508 14.44 -18.95 4.88
C THR A 508 14.57 -20.22 5.72
N THR A 509 14.78 -20.01 7.02
CA THR A 509 14.76 -21.05 8.06
C THR A 509 13.47 -21.00 8.88
N SER A 510 12.63 -19.98 8.65
CA SER A 510 11.33 -19.88 9.31
C SER A 510 10.47 -21.06 8.84
N ALA A 511 9.76 -21.71 9.76
CA ALA A 511 8.85 -22.77 9.37
C ALA A 511 7.65 -22.11 8.63
N PRO A 512 7.46 -22.37 7.32
CA PRO A 512 6.45 -21.65 6.52
C PRO A 512 5.02 -21.91 6.99
N CYS A 513 4.83 -22.93 7.83
CA CYS A 513 3.55 -23.25 8.41
C CYS A 513 3.76 -23.87 9.81
N GLN A 514 2.97 -23.44 10.80
CA GLN A 514 2.92 -24.00 12.16
C GLN A 514 1.45 -24.18 12.59
N VAL A 515 1.17 -25.20 13.39
CA VAL A 515 -0.14 -25.36 14.05
C VAL A 515 -0.20 -24.40 15.25
N PRO A 516 -1.14 -23.45 15.29
CA PRO A 516 -1.20 -22.50 16.39
C PRO A 516 -1.80 -23.13 17.66
N SER A 517 -1.41 -22.63 18.84
CA SER A 517 -2.01 -23.04 20.12
C SER A 517 -3.34 -22.32 20.41
N LEU A 518 -3.49 -21.10 19.88
CA LEU A 518 -4.70 -20.28 19.94
C LEU A 518 -5.12 -19.90 18.53
N VAL A 519 -6.43 -19.88 18.28
CA VAL A 519 -7.02 -19.42 17.02
C VAL A 519 -7.91 -18.23 17.32
N SER A 520 -7.74 -17.16 16.56
CA SER A 520 -8.58 -15.96 16.63
C SER A 520 -9.93 -16.25 15.97
N VAL A 521 -11.03 -16.20 16.72
CA VAL A 521 -12.38 -16.41 16.19
C VAL A 521 -13.12 -15.07 16.18
N THR A 522 -13.42 -14.59 14.98
CA THR A 522 -14.25 -13.40 14.79
C THR A 522 -15.69 -13.82 14.58
N PHE A 523 -16.57 -13.36 15.47
CA PHE A 523 -18.00 -13.52 15.38
C PHE A 523 -18.61 -12.26 14.79
N GLU A 524 -19.34 -12.41 13.68
CA GLU A 524 -20.16 -11.38 13.06
C GLU A 524 -21.62 -11.77 13.20
N LEU A 525 -22.39 -10.97 13.93
CA LEU A 525 -23.79 -11.23 14.21
C LEU A 525 -24.68 -10.16 13.57
N THR A 526 -25.62 -10.58 12.75
CA THR A 526 -26.73 -9.73 12.30
C THR A 526 -27.85 -9.76 13.34
N ALA A 527 -28.06 -8.64 14.05
CA ALA A 527 -29.07 -8.52 15.10
C ALA A 527 -29.59 -7.09 15.26
N SER A 528 -30.84 -6.84 14.86
CA SER A 528 -31.50 -5.54 15.09
C SER A 528 -31.76 -5.32 16.58
N THR A 529 -31.33 -4.18 17.09
CA THR A 529 -31.45 -3.78 18.50
C THR A 529 -32.15 -2.44 18.66
N VAL A 530 -32.58 -2.14 19.88
CA VAL A 530 -33.04 -0.79 20.27
C VAL A 530 -31.98 -0.06 21.09
N TRP A 531 -32.09 1.26 21.18
CA TRP A 531 -31.16 2.07 21.96
C TRP A 531 -31.07 1.59 23.41
N GLY A 532 -29.84 1.42 23.91
CA GLY A 532 -29.55 0.90 25.25
C GLY A 532 -29.39 -0.62 25.35
N GLU A 533 -29.57 -1.38 24.26
CA GLU A 533 -29.19 -2.80 24.22
C GLU A 533 -27.72 -2.99 23.84
N GLU A 534 -27.06 -3.94 24.51
CA GLU A 534 -25.75 -4.47 24.16
C GLU A 534 -25.88 -5.93 23.72
N ILE A 535 -25.06 -6.36 22.74
CA ILE A 535 -24.88 -7.77 22.41
C ILE A 535 -23.64 -8.30 23.12
N ARG A 536 -23.76 -9.48 23.75
CA ARG A 536 -22.62 -10.23 24.28
C ARG A 536 -22.62 -11.69 23.84
N LEU A 537 -21.44 -12.31 23.83
CA LEU A 537 -21.23 -13.74 23.60
C LEU A 537 -20.80 -14.43 24.89
N VAL A 538 -21.48 -15.52 25.24
CA VAL A 538 -21.17 -16.38 26.39
C VAL A 538 -21.10 -17.85 25.96
N GLY A 539 -20.35 -18.66 26.70
CA GLY A 539 -20.16 -20.06 26.33
C GLY A 539 -19.47 -20.92 27.38
N SER A 540 -19.19 -22.17 26.99
CA SER A 540 -18.74 -23.23 27.88
C SER A 540 -17.27 -23.14 28.31
N SER A 541 -16.44 -22.33 27.65
CA SER A 541 -15.02 -22.17 27.97
C SER A 541 -14.76 -20.97 28.88
N GLY A 542 -13.54 -20.89 29.42
CA GLY A 542 -13.13 -19.77 30.29
C GLY A 542 -13.07 -18.44 29.54
N GLU A 543 -12.61 -18.48 28.29
CA GLU A 543 -12.56 -17.34 27.38
C GLU A 543 -13.96 -16.82 27.00
N LEU A 544 -14.98 -17.67 27.11
CA LEU A 544 -16.39 -17.34 26.89
C LEU A 544 -17.18 -17.19 28.20
N GLY A 545 -16.49 -17.14 29.34
CA GLY A 545 -17.07 -16.77 30.63
C GLY A 545 -17.83 -17.86 31.39
N TYR A 546 -17.73 -19.15 31.00
CA TYR A 546 -18.42 -20.29 31.64
C TYR A 546 -19.93 -20.05 31.84
N TRP A 547 -20.61 -19.58 30.78
CA TRP A 547 -22.04 -19.24 30.78
C TRP A 547 -22.48 -18.12 31.73
N VAL A 548 -21.55 -17.37 32.32
CA VAL A 548 -21.87 -16.21 33.17
C VAL A 548 -22.07 -14.96 32.31
N SER A 549 -23.29 -14.42 32.27
CA SER A 549 -23.70 -13.26 31.46
C SER A 549 -22.82 -12.02 31.62
N GLU A 550 -22.40 -11.74 32.85
CA GLU A 550 -21.58 -10.58 33.22
C GLU A 550 -20.15 -10.71 32.73
N ARG A 551 -19.70 -11.94 32.42
CA ARG A 551 -18.37 -12.25 31.89
C ARG A 551 -18.38 -12.44 30.37
N GLY A 552 -19.53 -12.25 29.72
CA GLY A 552 -19.65 -12.36 28.27
C GLY A 552 -18.86 -11.29 27.53
N ILE A 553 -18.41 -11.64 26.33
CA ILE A 553 -17.65 -10.75 25.46
C ILE A 553 -18.61 -9.76 24.80
N THR A 554 -18.46 -8.47 25.08
CA THR A 554 -19.28 -7.41 24.49
C THR A 554 -18.90 -7.15 23.02
N PHE A 555 -19.90 -7.02 22.16
CA PHE A 555 -19.71 -6.80 20.73
C PHE A 555 -19.59 -5.32 20.41
N SER A 556 -18.75 -4.99 19.43
CA SER A 556 -18.62 -3.66 18.86
C SER A 556 -19.83 -3.28 18.01
N THR A 557 -20.14 -1.97 18.00
CA THR A 557 -21.18 -1.33 17.20
C THR A 557 -20.63 -0.49 16.04
N ASP A 558 -19.31 -0.43 15.86
CA ASP A 558 -18.67 0.42 14.82
C ASP A 558 -19.11 0.08 13.39
N ARG A 559 -19.58 -1.15 13.13
CA ARG A 559 -20.16 -1.59 11.85
C ARG A 559 -21.70 -1.60 11.84
N TYR A 560 -22.34 -1.19 12.93
CA TYR A 560 -23.79 -1.23 13.05
C TYR A 560 -24.46 -0.06 12.31
N SER A 561 -25.46 -0.37 11.50
CA SER A 561 -26.43 0.60 10.98
C SER A 561 -27.84 0.02 11.00
N SER A 562 -28.87 0.85 10.89
CA SER A 562 -30.26 0.37 10.83
C SER A 562 -30.55 -0.51 9.61
N SER A 563 -29.85 -0.28 8.49
CA SER A 563 -29.94 -1.10 7.27
C SER A 563 -29.05 -2.35 7.30
N GLN A 564 -27.98 -2.33 8.10
CA GLN A 564 -27.03 -3.43 8.27
C GLN A 564 -26.68 -3.54 9.76
N PRO A 565 -27.52 -4.24 10.57
CA PRO A 565 -27.38 -4.27 12.02
C PRO A 565 -26.31 -5.29 12.45
N ILE A 566 -25.08 -5.03 12.02
CA ILE A 566 -23.92 -5.91 12.20
C ILE A 566 -23.21 -5.57 13.51
N TRP A 567 -23.10 -6.58 14.36
CA TRP A 567 -22.30 -6.59 15.58
C TRP A 567 -21.11 -7.52 15.40
N TRP A 568 -19.99 -7.27 16.08
CA TRP A 568 -18.90 -8.22 16.07
C TRP A 568 -18.01 -8.22 17.31
N ALA A 569 -17.33 -9.34 17.54
CA ALA A 569 -16.24 -9.45 18.48
C ALA A 569 -15.24 -10.50 18.02
N THR A 570 -13.98 -10.35 18.44
CA THR A 570 -12.93 -11.33 18.19
C THR A 570 -12.47 -11.92 19.52
N VAL A 571 -12.39 -13.25 19.61
CA VAL A 571 -11.98 -14.00 20.81
C VAL A 571 -10.91 -15.01 20.43
N TRP A 572 -9.84 -15.10 21.22
CA TRP A 572 -8.81 -16.13 21.04
C TRP A 572 -9.20 -17.38 21.79
N LEU A 573 -9.32 -18.52 21.08
CA LEU A 573 -9.75 -19.79 21.66
C LEU A 573 -8.69 -20.88 21.46
N PRO A 574 -8.51 -21.82 22.41
CA PRO A 574 -7.56 -22.93 22.28
C PRO A 574 -7.84 -23.82 21.07
N ALA A 575 -6.80 -24.08 20.28
CA ALA A 575 -6.87 -24.94 19.11
C ALA A 575 -7.24 -26.39 19.49
N GLY A 576 -8.07 -27.04 18.67
CA GLY A 576 -8.49 -28.43 18.85
C GLY A 576 -9.65 -28.65 19.83
N GLN A 577 -10.13 -27.60 20.51
CA GLN A 577 -11.27 -27.71 21.43
C GLN A 577 -12.61 -27.54 20.69
N THR A 578 -13.66 -28.13 21.24
CA THR A 578 -15.05 -27.83 20.85
C THR A 578 -15.72 -27.07 21.97
N VAL A 579 -16.32 -25.92 21.65
CA VAL A 579 -17.02 -25.05 22.59
C VAL A 579 -18.49 -24.93 22.24
N GLU A 580 -19.32 -24.78 23.26
CA GLU A 580 -20.71 -24.35 23.11
C GLU A 580 -20.84 -22.86 23.45
N TYR A 581 -21.72 -22.14 22.74
CA TYR A 581 -21.93 -20.71 22.98
C TYR A 581 -23.35 -20.24 22.60
N LYS A 582 -23.70 -19.04 23.08
CA LYS A 582 -24.90 -18.29 22.70
C LYS A 582 -24.65 -16.78 22.72
N TYR A 583 -25.42 -16.07 21.91
CA TYR A 583 -25.56 -14.62 22.00
C TYR A 583 -26.62 -14.23 23.04
N ILE A 584 -26.37 -13.14 23.75
CA ILE A 584 -27.30 -12.52 24.69
C ILE A 584 -27.46 -11.03 24.38
N ARG A 585 -28.67 -10.50 24.59
CA ARG A 585 -28.95 -9.06 24.68
C ARG A 585 -28.99 -8.65 26.13
N VAL A 586 -28.32 -7.57 26.46
CA VAL A 586 -28.30 -7.00 27.80
C VAL A 586 -28.83 -5.57 27.75
N ARG A 587 -29.81 -5.26 28.61
CA ARG A 587 -30.34 -3.91 28.78
C ARG A 587 -30.65 -3.66 30.25
N GLU A 588 -30.00 -2.67 30.86
CA GLU A 588 -30.23 -2.31 32.27
C GLU A 588 -30.17 -3.52 33.24
N GLY A 589 -29.29 -4.49 32.96
CA GLY A 589 -29.16 -5.73 33.74
C GLY A 589 -30.13 -6.85 33.39
N TYR A 590 -31.13 -6.61 32.53
CA TYR A 590 -31.99 -7.66 31.97
C TYR A 590 -31.27 -8.39 30.85
N VAL A 591 -31.26 -9.73 30.91
CA VAL A 591 -30.59 -10.59 29.93
C VAL A 591 -31.63 -11.37 29.12
N VAL A 592 -31.59 -11.24 27.80
CA VAL A 592 -32.39 -12.04 26.86
C VAL A 592 -31.45 -12.92 26.06
N TRP A 593 -31.66 -14.23 26.13
CA TRP A 593 -30.90 -15.22 25.37
C TRP A 593 -31.49 -15.41 23.98
N GLU A 594 -30.64 -15.67 22.98
CA GLU A 594 -31.14 -16.13 21.68
C GLU A 594 -31.89 -17.47 21.79
N GLY A 595 -32.77 -17.73 20.83
CA GLY A 595 -33.57 -18.96 20.77
C GLY A 595 -32.75 -20.25 20.55
N ASP A 596 -33.46 -21.35 20.33
CA ASP A 596 -32.93 -22.67 19.96
C ASP A 596 -31.89 -23.29 20.93
N SER A 597 -31.28 -24.40 20.51
CA SER A 597 -30.17 -25.04 21.23
C SER A 597 -28.88 -24.21 21.15
N ASN A 598 -27.95 -24.46 22.06
CA ASN A 598 -26.60 -23.89 22.02
C ASN A 598 -25.95 -24.09 20.65
N ARG A 599 -25.17 -23.10 20.22
CA ARG A 599 -24.32 -23.21 19.04
C ARG A 599 -23.06 -23.98 19.42
N LEU A 600 -22.53 -24.76 18.47
CA LEU A 600 -21.30 -25.53 18.62
C LEU A 600 -20.24 -25.00 17.65
N LEU A 601 -19.01 -24.89 18.13
CA LEU A 601 -17.84 -24.54 17.31
C LEU A 601 -16.64 -25.40 17.70
N THR A 602 -16.06 -26.10 16.72
CA THR A 602 -14.77 -26.78 16.86
C THR A 602 -13.67 -25.87 16.32
N ILE A 603 -12.69 -25.59 17.17
CA ILE A 603 -11.53 -24.76 16.84
C ILE A 603 -10.49 -25.64 16.12
N PRO A 604 -10.04 -25.28 14.91
CA PRO A 604 -9.11 -26.10 14.15
C PRO A 604 -7.75 -26.14 14.84
N ALA A 605 -7.12 -27.31 14.81
CA ALA A 605 -5.70 -27.51 15.12
C ALA A 605 -4.95 -27.84 13.84
N VAL A 606 -5.03 -26.92 12.87
CA VAL A 606 -4.47 -27.10 11.53
C VAL A 606 -3.38 -26.07 11.29
N CYS A 607 -2.33 -26.51 10.61
CA CYS A 607 -1.19 -25.68 10.28
C CYS A 607 -1.60 -24.46 9.45
N GLY A 608 -1.15 -23.26 9.84
CA GLY A 608 -1.42 -22.01 9.11
C GLY A 608 -2.83 -21.44 9.29
N VAL A 609 -3.75 -22.17 9.93
CA VAL A 609 -5.10 -21.69 10.23
C VAL A 609 -5.10 -20.95 11.56
N LYS A 610 -4.81 -19.64 11.50
CA LYS A 610 -4.72 -18.77 12.69
C LYS A 610 -6.02 -18.08 13.05
N SER A 611 -7.00 -18.07 12.14
CA SER A 611 -8.29 -17.43 12.41
C SER A 611 -9.47 -18.18 11.79
N ILE A 612 -10.64 -17.97 12.39
CA ILE A 612 -11.96 -18.39 11.89
C ILE A 612 -12.85 -17.16 11.85
N TYR A 613 -13.68 -17.06 10.83
CA TYR A 613 -14.74 -16.06 10.74
C TYR A 613 -16.12 -16.74 10.80
N ARG A 614 -17.03 -16.20 11.61
CA ARG A 614 -18.38 -16.75 11.81
C ARG A 614 -19.41 -15.69 11.49
N ARG A 615 -20.07 -15.80 10.32
CA ARG A 615 -21.21 -14.95 9.94
C ARG A 615 -22.51 -15.60 10.38
N GLU A 616 -23.24 -14.95 11.26
CA GLU A 616 -24.42 -15.53 11.91
C GLU A 616 -25.55 -14.50 12.04
N SER A 617 -26.76 -15.00 12.27
CA SER A 617 -27.93 -14.17 12.56
C SER A 617 -28.53 -14.60 13.90
N TRP A 618 -29.10 -13.62 14.61
CA TRP A 618 -29.85 -13.87 15.85
C TRP A 618 -30.96 -14.90 15.61
N ARG A 619 -31.12 -15.88 16.51
CA ARG A 619 -32.15 -16.92 16.48
C ARG A 619 -33.36 -16.56 17.32
#